data_AF-A0A6B9Y6L6-F1
#
_entry.id   AF-A0A6B9Y6L6-F1
#
_cell.length_a   1.000
_cell.length_b   1.000
_cell.length_c   1.000
_cell.angle_alpha   90.00
_cell.angle_beta   90.00
_cell.angle_gamma   90.00
#
_symmetry.space_group_name_H-M   'P 1'
#
loop_
_entity.id
_entity.type
_entity.pdbx_description
1 polymer ?
#
loop_
_entity_poly.entity_id
_entity_poly.type
_entity_poly.pdbx_seq_one_letter_code
_entity_poly.pdbx_strand_id
1 'polypeptide(L)' 'MRRHCPRCGSRLETQTRTHGAIAHRVCPECDGGIDL' A
#
# COMPACT_ATOMS: atom_id res chain seq x y z
N MET A 1 8.62 1.56 -10.13
CA MET A 1 7.85 1.88 -8.91
C MET A 1 6.37 1.60 -9.19
N ARG A 2 5.79 0.47 -8.76
CA ARG A 2 4.37 0.17 -9.03
C ARG A 2 3.47 0.98 -8.10
N ARG A 3 2.62 1.84 -8.67
CA ARG A 3 1.64 2.70 -7.94
C ARG A 3 0.24 2.09 -7.87
N HIS A 4 0.03 0.95 -8.53
CA HIS A 4 -1.24 0.26 -8.60
C HIS A 4 -1.09 -1.15 -8.04
N CYS A 5 -2.16 -1.63 -7.41
CA CYS A 5 -2.26 -2.98 -6.86
C CYS A 5 -2.20 -3.99 -8.02
N PRO A 6 -1.31 -5.00 -7.95
CA PRO A 6 -1.22 -6.01 -9.00
C PRO A 6 -2.41 -6.98 -9.02
N ARG A 7 -3.24 -7.02 -7.97
CA ARG A 7 -4.42 -7.89 -7.90
C ARG A 7 -5.67 -7.26 -8.50
N CYS A 8 -5.98 -6.02 -8.15
CA CYS A 8 -7.22 -5.35 -8.56
C CYS A 8 -7.00 -4.16 -9.50
N GLY A 9 -5.76 -3.70 -9.71
CA GLY A 9 -5.46 -2.52 -10.51
C GLY A 9 -5.71 -1.18 -9.79
N SER A 10 -6.33 -1.19 -8.60
CA SER A 10 -6.61 0.02 -7.83
C SER A 10 -5.34 0.75 -7.38
N ARG A 11 -5.42 2.06 -7.24
CA ARG A 11 -4.29 2.89 -6.81
C ARG A 11 -3.91 2.57 -5.38
N LEU A 12 -2.61 2.37 -5.13
CA LEU A 12 -2.07 2.13 -3.79
C LEU A 12 -2.01 3.45 -3.03
N GLU A 13 -2.38 3.40 -1.76
CA GLU A 13 -2.30 4.52 -0.84
C GLU A 13 -1.09 4.37 0.08
N THR A 14 -0.42 5.48 0.36
CA THR A 14 0.70 5.50 1.29
C THR A 14 0.15 5.70 2.69
N GLN A 15 0.25 4.66 3.53
CA GLN A 15 0.00 4.81 4.96
C GLN A 15 1.33 5.02 5.68
N THR A 16 1.44 6.17 6.34
CA THR A 16 2.54 6.49 7.24
C THR A 16 2.06 6.18 8.66
N ARG A 17 2.59 5.12 9.29
CA ARG A 17 2.32 4.89 10.71
C ARG A 17 3.19 5.83 11.54
N THR A 18 2.54 6.60 12.42
CA THR A 18 3.19 7.64 13.25
C THR A 18 4.11 7.08 14.34
N HIS A 19 4.21 5.75 14.52
CA HIS A 19 4.99 5.09 15.59
C HIS A 19 6.30 4.42 15.13
N GLY A 20 6.79 4.77 13.94
CA GLY A 20 8.06 4.26 13.40
C GLY A 20 8.06 4.53 11.91
N ALA A 21 8.97 5.38 11.44
CA ALA A 21 8.95 6.11 10.17
C ALA A 21 9.09 5.22 8.91
N ILE A 22 8.14 4.31 8.71
CA ILE A 22 8.08 3.43 7.55
C ILE A 22 6.76 3.73 6.83
N ALA A 23 6.89 4.29 5.63
CA ALA A 23 5.79 4.51 4.72
C ALA A 23 5.51 3.20 3.98
N HIS A 24 4.41 2.53 4.32
CA HIS A 24 3.98 1.31 3.62
C HIS A 24 2.91 1.67 2.60
N ARG A 25 2.93 0.98 1.45
CA ARG A 25 1.88 1.10 0.44
C ARG A 25 0.85 0.02 0.65
N VAL A 26 -0.39 0.43 0.86
CA VAL A 26 -1.51 -0.46 1.10
C VAL A 26 -2.53 -0.33 -0.01
N CYS A 27 -3.18 -1.43 -0.34
CA CYS A 27 -4.32 -1.42 -1.25
C CYS A 27 -5.62 -1.36 -0.42
N PRO A 28 -6.42 -0.29 -0.52
CA PRO A 28 -7.65 -0.16 0.28
C PRO A 28 -8.70 -1.21 -0.09
N GLU A 29 -8.64 -1.73 -1.32
CA GLU A 29 -9.64 -2.68 -1.86
C GLU A 29 -9.32 -4.13 -1.53
N CYS A 30 -8.04 -4.46 -1.32
CA CYS A 30 -7.61 -5.84 -1.10
C CYS A 30 -7.21 -6.11 0.36
N ASP A 31 -7.22 -5.07 1.23
CA ASP A 31 -6.82 -5.07 2.65
C ASP A 31 -5.45 -5.73 2.95
N GLY A 32 -4.69 -6.04 1.91
CA GLY A 32 -3.39 -6.67 1.97
C GLY A 32 -2.37 -5.65 1.52
N GLY A 33 -1.59 -5.14 2.47
CA GLY A 33 -0.33 -4.48 2.15
C GLY A 33 0.43 -5.38 1.17
N ILE A 34 0.86 -4.79 0.06
CA ILE A 34 1.89 -5.44 -0.75
C ILE A 34 3.17 -5.33 0.05
N ASP A 35 3.38 -6.30 0.94
CA ASP A 35 4.67 -6.57 1.54
C ASP A 35 5.60 -6.98 0.38
N LEU A 36 6.40 -6.02 -0.07
CA LEU A 36 7.46 -6.18 -1.06
C LEU A 36 8.75 -5.64 -0.44
#